data_AF-B9M0K4-F1
#
_entry.id   AF-B9M0K4-F1
#
_cell.length_a   1.000
_cell.length_b   1.000
_cell.length_c   1.000
_cell.angle_alpha   90.00
_cell.angle_beta   90.00
_cell.angle_gamma   90.00
#
_symmetry.space_group_name_H-M   'P 1'
#
loop_
_entity.id
_entity.type
_entity.pdbx_description
1 polymer ?
#
loop_
_entity_poly.entity_id
_entity_poly.type
_entity_poly.pdbx_seq_one_letter_code
_entity_poly.pdbx_strand_id
1 'polypeptide(L)'
;MKKYLSFLLVVLCFTVITAGVASAASARKVYLKDGAVIECQKVWRSGGKIMVLVNRDVLLDFSTAEVDLKKTFTKKGVGAKGKKKHLKKPLMQGSTSKKAAMPVQKPVSSVKKVAAPAKPVPAKPAPPTPPVKPATVPPTTPAVAQKTILPVPGASRPATTPISGTQAALSSAKIAVAVPQPPKPAPRPAIKFVPPPPPPPEPFYKDPLVLQLGGGGLLIVLLLVLLVMRKKKA
;
A
#
# COMPACT_ATOMS: atom_id res chain seq x y z
N MET A 1 -2.64 -34.40 -38.83
CA MET A 1 -3.09 -34.02 -37.47
C MET A 1 -1.95 -33.56 -36.54
N LYS A 2 -0.80 -34.25 -36.49
CA LYS A 2 0.34 -33.91 -35.60
C LYS A 2 0.83 -32.44 -35.67
N LYS A 3 0.91 -31.86 -36.87
CA LYS A 3 1.32 -30.45 -37.08
C LYS A 3 0.39 -29.44 -36.39
N TYR A 4 -0.90 -29.75 -36.28
CA TYR A 4 -1.88 -28.88 -35.64
C TYR A 4 -1.81 -28.95 -34.11
N LEU A 5 -1.48 -30.14 -33.57
CA LEU A 5 -1.30 -30.31 -32.13
C LEU A 5 -0.10 -29.51 -31.62
N SER A 6 1.04 -29.58 -32.33
CA SER A 6 2.23 -28.78 -31.98
C SER A 6 1.96 -27.28 -32.09
N PHE A 7 1.26 -26.82 -33.12
CA PHE A 7 0.95 -25.40 -33.27
C PHE A 7 0.02 -24.89 -32.16
N LEU A 8 -1.01 -25.67 -31.80
CA LEU A 8 -1.95 -25.31 -30.75
C LEU A 8 -1.26 -25.29 -29.37
N LEU A 9 -0.33 -26.23 -29.13
CA LEU A 9 0.46 -26.26 -27.90
C LEU A 9 1.40 -25.06 -27.77
N VAL A 10 2.03 -24.62 -28.87
CA VAL A 10 2.89 -23.41 -28.86
C VAL A 10 2.07 -22.15 -28.62
N VAL A 11 0.90 -22.01 -29.26
CA VAL A 11 0.00 -20.86 -29.06
C VAL A 11 -0.51 -20.81 -27.62
N LEU A 12 -0.89 -21.96 -27.04
CA LEU A 12 -1.33 -22.07 -25.65
C LEU A 12 -0.19 -21.68 -24.68
N CYS A 13 1.02 -22.18 -24.91
CA CYS A 13 2.17 -21.88 -24.07
C CYS A 13 2.52 -20.38 -24.12
N PHE A 14 2.49 -19.77 -25.31
CA PHE A 14 2.75 -18.35 -25.49
C PHE A 14 1.68 -17.48 -24.82
N THR A 15 0.40 -17.88 -24.85
CA THR A 15 -0.67 -17.16 -24.15
C THR A 15 -0.55 -17.28 -22.63
N VAL A 16 -0.17 -18.44 -22.09
CA VAL A 16 0.04 -18.61 -20.64
C VAL A 16 1.23 -17.76 -20.16
N ILE A 17 2.34 -17.75 -20.91
CA ILE A 17 3.52 -16.95 -20.55
C ILE A 17 3.20 -15.46 -20.62
N THR A 18 2.56 -14.98 -21.69
CA THR A 18 2.21 -13.55 -21.83
C THR A 18 1.15 -13.09 -20.84
N ALA A 19 0.17 -13.93 -20.49
CA ALA A 19 -0.82 -13.62 -19.46
C ALA A 19 -0.20 -13.53 -18.05
N GLY A 20 0.86 -14.30 -17.77
CA GLY A 20 1.55 -14.29 -16.47
C GLY A 20 2.34 -13.01 -16.18
N VAL A 21 2.86 -12.33 -17.22
CA VAL A 21 3.76 -11.17 -17.04
C VAL A 21 3.00 -9.84 -16.92
N ALA A 22 1.73 -9.78 -17.37
CA ALA A 22 0.93 -8.56 -17.33
C ALA A 22 0.41 -8.17 -15.92
N SER A 23 0.63 -9.01 -14.90
CA SER A 23 0.34 -8.64 -13.50
C SER A 23 1.49 -7.82 -12.91
N ALA A 24 1.89 -6.75 -13.60
CA ALA A 24 2.77 -5.73 -13.05
C ALA A 24 2.00 -4.99 -11.96
N ALA A 25 2.21 -5.44 -10.73
CA ALA A 25 1.55 -5.00 -9.54
C ALA A 25 1.55 -3.47 -9.44
N SER A 26 0.36 -2.86 -9.51
CA SER A 26 0.20 -1.47 -9.12
C SER A 26 0.72 -1.33 -7.69
N ALA A 27 1.82 -0.61 -7.51
CA ALA A 27 2.42 -0.39 -6.21
C ALA A 27 1.34 0.19 -5.26
N ARG A 28 1.03 -0.55 -4.21
CA ARG A 28 0.06 -0.15 -3.19
C ARG A 28 0.79 0.75 -2.19
N LYS A 29 0.13 1.79 -1.73
CA LYS A 29 0.64 2.68 -0.67
C LYS A 29 0.08 2.20 0.65
N VAL A 30 0.96 1.81 1.57
CA VAL A 30 0.62 1.51 2.95
C VAL A 30 0.85 2.77 3.76
N TYR A 31 -0.23 3.26 4.37
CA TYR A 31 -0.22 4.44 5.22
C TYR A 31 -0.08 3.98 6.67
N LEU A 32 0.98 4.40 7.34
CA LEU A 32 1.18 4.19 8.76
C LEU A 32 0.49 5.32 9.54
N LYS A 33 0.14 5.06 10.79
CA LYS A 33 -0.46 6.05 11.68
C LYS A 33 0.51 7.19 12.02
N ASP A 34 1.80 6.93 11.97
CA ASP A 34 2.86 7.94 12.16
C ASP A 34 2.94 8.94 10.99
N GLY A 35 2.13 8.74 9.94
CA GLY A 35 2.11 9.58 8.75
C GLY A 35 3.07 9.13 7.65
N ALA A 36 3.93 8.15 7.93
CA ALA A 36 4.79 7.53 6.94
C ALA A 36 3.98 6.80 5.86
N VAL A 37 4.49 6.81 4.63
CA VAL A 37 3.87 6.13 3.48
C VAL A 37 4.90 5.19 2.87
N ILE A 38 4.58 3.90 2.82
CA ILE A 38 5.43 2.87 2.23
C ILE A 38 4.82 2.43 0.91
N GLU A 39 5.58 2.54 -0.18
CA GLU A 39 5.20 1.95 -1.48
C GLU A 39 5.60 0.48 -1.49
N CYS A 40 4.68 -0.39 -1.90
CA CYS A 40 4.89 -1.83 -1.85
C CYS A 40 4.24 -2.53 -3.05
N GLN A 41 4.80 -3.65 -3.46
CA GLN A 41 4.26 -4.44 -4.57
C GLN A 41 3.01 -5.22 -4.15
N LYS A 42 3.03 -5.82 -2.96
CA LYS A 42 1.94 -6.68 -2.49
C LYS A 42 1.67 -6.47 -1.01
N VAL A 43 0.39 -6.42 -0.66
CA VAL A 43 -0.07 -6.33 0.73
C VAL A 43 -1.13 -7.39 0.95
N TRP A 44 -0.97 -8.17 2.01
CA TRP A 44 -1.98 -9.13 2.46
C TRP A 44 -2.06 -9.14 3.99
N ARG A 45 -3.09 -9.79 4.52
CA ARG A 45 -3.29 -9.95 5.96
C ARG A 45 -3.15 -11.43 6.30
N SER A 46 -2.39 -11.73 7.35
CA SER A 46 -2.23 -13.09 7.87
C SER A 46 -2.02 -13.02 9.38
N GLY A 47 -2.73 -13.86 10.14
CA GLY A 47 -2.52 -13.98 11.59
C GLY A 47 -2.65 -12.66 12.38
N GLY A 48 -3.58 -11.78 12.00
CA GLY A 48 -3.74 -10.48 12.68
C GLY A 48 -2.63 -9.46 12.38
N LYS A 49 -1.67 -9.79 11.52
CA LYS A 49 -0.62 -8.89 11.02
C LYS A 49 -0.87 -8.51 9.57
N ILE A 50 -0.26 -7.41 9.16
CA ILE A 50 -0.25 -6.93 7.77
C ILE A 50 1.13 -7.19 7.20
N MET A 51 1.19 -8.06 6.20
CA MET A 51 2.41 -8.41 5.50
C MET A 51 2.53 -7.51 4.27
N VAL A 52 3.66 -6.82 4.16
CA VAL A 52 3.95 -5.83 3.13
C VAL A 52 5.21 -6.23 2.39
N LEU A 53 5.07 -6.60 1.12
CA LEU A 53 6.18 -6.93 0.23
C LEU A 53 6.59 -5.66 -0.52
N VAL A 54 7.68 -5.04 -0.07
CA VAL A 54 8.18 -3.78 -0.64
C VAL A 54 8.89 -4.04 -1.96
N ASN A 55 9.83 -4.99 -1.93
CA ASN A 55 10.59 -5.50 -3.08
C ASN A 55 10.49 -7.04 -3.12
N ARG A 56 11.11 -7.70 -4.11
CA ARG A 56 11.12 -9.17 -4.20
C ARG A 56 11.72 -9.85 -2.97
N ASP A 57 12.65 -9.19 -2.29
CA ASP A 57 13.42 -9.78 -1.18
C ASP A 57 13.04 -9.21 0.19
N VAL A 58 12.25 -8.13 0.23
CA VAL A 58 11.96 -7.39 1.47
C VAL A 58 10.50 -7.55 1.83
N LEU A 59 10.25 -8.38 2.85
CA LEU A 59 8.96 -8.62 3.46
C LEU A 59 8.94 -8.02 4.86
N LEU A 60 8.03 -7.07 5.09
CA LEU A 60 7.86 -6.41 6.38
C LEU A 60 6.55 -6.87 7.02
N ASP A 61 6.57 -7.10 8.33
CA ASP A 61 5.40 -7.38 9.12
C ASP A 61 5.02 -6.17 9.97
N PHE A 62 3.79 -5.71 9.80
CA PHE A 62 3.24 -4.60 10.58
C PHE A 62 2.08 -5.08 11.44
N SER A 63 1.97 -4.50 12.63
CA SER A 63 0.77 -4.68 13.45
C SER A 63 -0.40 -3.88 12.85
N THR A 64 -1.63 -4.40 13.01
CA THR A 64 -2.84 -3.64 12.65
C THR A 64 -2.99 -2.34 13.45
N ALA A 65 -2.29 -2.22 14.57
CA ALA A 65 -2.27 -1.00 15.38
C ALA A 65 -1.42 0.12 14.75
N GLU A 66 -0.41 -0.21 13.95
CA GLU A 66 0.53 0.75 13.35
C GLU A 66 0.05 1.24 11.98
N VAL A 67 -0.70 0.40 11.27
CA VAL A 67 -1.20 0.72 9.93
C VAL A 67 -2.56 1.40 10.01
N ASP A 68 -2.72 2.49 9.25
CA ASP A 68 -4.04 3.08 9.01
C ASP A 68 -4.80 2.19 8.02
N LEU A 69 -5.58 1.25 8.58
CA LEU A 69 -6.41 0.33 7.81
C LEU A 69 -7.44 1.02 6.93
N LYS A 70 -7.96 2.17 7.39
CA LYS A 70 -8.98 2.92 6.66
C LYS A 70 -8.39 3.52 5.39
N LYS A 71 -7.19 4.11 5.47
CA LYS A 71 -6.50 4.68 4.31
C LYS A 71 -5.91 3.61 3.41
N THR A 72 -5.13 2.68 3.98
CA THR A 72 -4.38 1.66 3.24
C THR A 72 -5.27 0.69 2.49
N PHE A 73 -6.34 0.23 3.14
CA PHE A 73 -7.33 -0.65 2.54
C PHE A 73 -8.62 0.11 2.31
N THR A 74 -8.54 1.43 2.04
CA THR A 74 -9.68 2.10 1.42
C THR A 74 -10.04 1.20 0.26
N LYS A 75 -11.26 0.69 0.30
CA LYS A 75 -11.86 -0.06 -0.80
C LYS A 75 -12.02 0.98 -1.91
N LYS A 76 -10.91 1.41 -2.52
CA LYS A 76 -10.88 2.07 -3.82
C LYS A 76 -11.41 0.98 -4.72
N GLY A 77 -12.73 0.93 -4.75
CA GLY A 77 -13.46 -0.02 -5.55
C GLY A 77 -12.89 0.15 -6.94
N VAL A 78 -12.41 -0.95 -7.49
CA VAL A 78 -12.29 -1.11 -8.93
C VAL A 78 -13.65 -0.77 -9.61
N GLY A 79 -14.75 -0.64 -8.86
CA GLY A 79 -16.04 -0.07 -9.29
C GLY A 79 -16.39 1.39 -8.93
N ALA A 80 -15.51 2.21 -8.35
CA ALA A 80 -15.86 3.59 -7.96
C ALA A 80 -15.59 4.66 -9.03
N LYS A 81 -15.09 4.28 -10.23
CA LYS A 81 -15.11 5.11 -11.45
C LYS A 81 -16.44 5.02 -12.22
N GLY A 82 -17.51 4.54 -11.56
CA GLY A 82 -18.87 4.50 -12.09
C GLY A 82 -19.84 5.40 -11.32
N LYS A 83 -19.39 6.48 -10.65
CA LYS A 83 -20.32 7.55 -10.31
C LYS A 83 -20.76 8.18 -11.62
N LYS A 84 -21.87 7.67 -12.16
CA LYS A 84 -22.73 8.32 -13.13
C LYS A 84 -22.65 9.82 -12.87
N LYS A 85 -21.93 10.54 -13.72
CA LYS A 85 -22.23 11.95 -13.93
C LYS A 85 -23.70 11.94 -14.27
N HIS A 86 -24.55 12.30 -13.32
CA HIS A 86 -25.83 12.88 -13.63
C HIS A 86 -25.46 14.07 -14.51
N LEU A 87 -25.46 13.84 -15.83
CA LEU A 87 -25.66 14.90 -16.80
C LEU A 87 -26.94 15.56 -16.32
N LYS A 88 -26.79 16.66 -15.59
CA LYS A 88 -27.84 17.66 -15.49
C LYS A 88 -28.09 18.03 -16.94
N LYS A 89 -29.16 17.48 -17.53
CA LYS A 89 -29.73 18.02 -18.76
C LYS A 89 -29.87 19.52 -18.51
N PRO A 90 -29.26 20.41 -19.32
CA PRO A 90 -29.71 21.78 -19.33
C PRO A 90 -31.15 21.72 -19.85
N LEU A 91 -32.13 21.92 -18.97
CA LEU A 91 -33.45 22.33 -19.43
C LEU A 91 -33.23 23.67 -20.13
N MET A 92 -33.30 23.65 -21.46
CA MET A 92 -33.78 24.79 -22.21
C MET A 92 -35.15 25.14 -21.65
N GLN A 93 -35.22 26.21 -20.86
CA GLN A 93 -36.47 26.86 -20.57
C GLN A 93 -36.27 28.35 -20.83
N GLY A 94 -36.43 28.70 -22.11
CA GLY A 94 -36.84 30.05 -22.43
C GLY A 94 -38.26 30.24 -21.92
N SER A 95 -38.46 31.23 -21.07
CA SER A 95 -39.69 32.03 -21.03
C SER A 95 -39.47 33.23 -20.12
N THR A 96 -39.49 34.39 -20.76
CA THR A 96 -39.83 35.71 -20.22
C THR A 96 -40.82 35.67 -19.03
N SER A 97 -40.49 36.36 -17.93
CA SER A 97 -41.27 37.51 -17.45
C SER A 97 -40.89 37.97 -16.05
N LYS A 98 -40.92 39.30 -15.92
CA LYS A 98 -41.04 40.13 -14.71
C LYS A 98 -41.80 39.46 -13.56
N LYS A 99 -41.33 39.67 -12.32
CA LYS A 99 -41.92 40.59 -11.31
C LYS A 99 -41.54 40.15 -9.88
N ALA A 100 -41.35 41.18 -9.06
CA ALA A 100 -41.02 41.20 -7.64
C ALA A 100 -41.75 40.18 -6.75
N ALA A 101 -41.04 39.65 -5.75
CA ALA A 101 -41.32 39.81 -4.30
C ALA A 101 -40.53 38.77 -3.49
N MET A 102 -39.79 39.24 -2.48
CA MET A 102 -39.40 38.45 -1.30
C MET A 102 -40.66 38.20 -0.41
N PRO A 103 -40.60 37.56 0.78
CA PRO A 103 -39.52 36.80 1.46
C PRO A 103 -40.04 35.46 2.10
N VAL A 104 -39.19 34.85 2.94
CA VAL A 104 -39.53 34.11 4.18
C VAL A 104 -39.48 32.56 4.18
N GLN A 105 -38.67 32.06 5.13
CA GLN A 105 -38.80 30.86 5.99
C GLN A 105 -37.95 29.57 5.77
N LYS A 106 -36.99 29.47 6.72
CA LYS A 106 -36.61 28.33 7.58
C LYS A 106 -35.89 27.11 6.98
N PRO A 107 -34.66 26.83 7.44
CA PRO A 107 -34.14 25.47 7.56
C PRO A 107 -34.29 24.98 9.02
N VAL A 108 -35.15 23.99 9.22
CA VAL A 108 -35.27 23.27 10.49
C VAL A 108 -34.11 22.27 10.58
N SER A 109 -33.31 22.43 11.63
CA SER A 109 -32.20 21.57 12.02
C SER A 109 -32.69 20.14 12.29
N SER A 110 -32.20 19.17 11.52
CA SER A 110 -32.38 17.74 11.80
C SER A 110 -31.20 17.22 12.62
N VAL A 111 -31.35 17.32 13.94
CA VAL A 111 -30.48 16.70 14.94
C VAL A 111 -30.61 15.18 14.80
N LYS A 112 -29.56 14.54 14.27
CA LYS A 112 -29.48 13.09 14.16
C LYS A 112 -29.06 12.49 15.51
N LYS A 113 -30.03 11.84 16.13
CA LYS A 113 -29.98 10.98 17.32
C LYS A 113 -28.67 10.17 17.40
N VAL A 114 -27.83 10.49 18.39
CA VAL A 114 -26.65 9.72 18.78
C VAL A 114 -27.13 8.44 19.46
N ALA A 115 -26.77 7.29 18.87
CA ALA A 115 -27.02 5.98 19.46
C ALA A 115 -26.08 5.75 20.66
N ALA A 116 -26.63 5.19 21.72
CA ALA A 116 -25.96 4.89 22.98
C ALA A 116 -24.74 3.96 22.78
N PRO A 117 -23.65 4.12 23.56
CA PRO A 117 -22.52 3.21 23.55
C PRO A 117 -22.91 1.85 24.15
N ALA A 118 -22.61 0.78 23.41
CA ALA A 118 -22.80 -0.59 23.87
C ALA A 118 -21.85 -0.92 25.04
N LYS A 119 -22.37 -1.66 26.02
CA LYS A 119 -21.65 -2.15 27.21
C LYS A 119 -20.39 -2.96 26.81
N PRO A 120 -19.27 -2.85 27.56
CA PRO A 120 -18.12 -3.72 27.37
C PRO A 120 -18.47 -5.16 27.76
N VAL A 121 -18.20 -6.12 26.87
CA VAL A 121 -18.27 -7.54 27.17
C VAL A 121 -16.98 -7.93 27.92
N PRO A 122 -17.07 -8.68 29.05
CA PRO A 122 -15.89 -9.16 29.77
C PRO A 122 -15.00 -10.04 28.89
N ALA A 123 -13.70 -9.72 28.84
CA ALA A 123 -12.71 -10.50 28.14
C ALA A 123 -12.53 -11.87 28.81
N LYS A 124 -12.71 -12.93 28.02
CA LYS A 124 -12.44 -14.31 28.41
C LYS A 124 -10.93 -14.49 28.64
N PRO A 125 -10.48 -15.03 29.78
CA PRO A 125 -9.06 -15.29 30.04
C PRO A 125 -8.47 -16.23 28.98
N ALA A 126 -7.32 -15.85 28.43
CA ALA A 126 -6.57 -16.70 27.51
C ALA A 126 -5.99 -17.92 28.25
N PRO A 127 -5.97 -19.11 27.63
CA PRO A 127 -5.35 -20.29 28.22
C PRO A 127 -3.83 -20.13 28.31
N PRO A 128 -3.18 -20.70 29.35
CA PRO A 128 -1.75 -20.64 29.55
C PRO A 128 -1.00 -21.33 28.40
N THR A 129 -0.02 -20.63 27.83
CA THR A 129 0.91 -21.16 26.83
C THR A 129 1.75 -22.29 27.44
N PRO A 130 1.93 -23.43 26.75
CA PRO A 130 2.80 -24.50 27.23
C PRO A 130 4.29 -24.09 27.22
N PRO A 131 5.11 -24.64 28.13
CA PRO A 131 6.52 -24.32 28.24
C PRO A 131 7.29 -24.77 27.00
N VAL A 132 7.99 -23.82 26.38
CA VAL A 132 8.89 -24.08 25.25
C VAL A 132 10.13 -24.81 25.78
N LYS A 133 10.30 -26.05 25.32
CA LYS A 133 11.47 -26.90 25.56
C LYS A 133 12.71 -26.25 24.91
N PRO A 134 13.85 -26.09 25.61
CA PRO A 134 15.06 -25.52 25.01
C PRO A 134 15.53 -26.38 23.84
N ALA A 135 15.64 -25.77 22.66
CA ALA A 135 16.23 -26.40 21.49
C ALA A 135 17.75 -26.53 21.70
N THR A 136 18.22 -27.76 21.70
CA THR A 136 19.63 -28.15 21.64
C THR A 136 20.28 -27.51 20.41
N VAL A 137 21.29 -26.69 20.64
CA VAL A 137 22.16 -26.11 19.60
C VAL A 137 23.10 -27.23 19.13
N PRO A 138 23.10 -27.64 17.84
CA PRO A 138 24.14 -28.53 17.34
C PRO A 138 25.48 -27.78 17.19
N PRO A 139 26.61 -28.39 17.59
CA PRO A 139 27.93 -27.87 17.29
C PRO A 139 28.39 -28.43 15.94
N THR A 140 28.67 -27.57 14.96
CA THR A 140 29.39 -28.00 13.75
C THR A 140 30.43 -26.96 13.35
N THR A 141 31.61 -27.14 13.94
CA THR A 141 32.97 -27.25 13.35
C THR A 141 33.45 -26.30 12.23
N PRO A 142 34.78 -26.02 12.19
CA PRO A 142 35.39 -24.87 11.54
C PRO A 142 36.04 -25.20 10.17
N ALA A 143 36.59 -24.13 9.59
CA ALA A 143 37.75 -24.13 8.70
C ALA A 143 37.54 -24.59 7.25
N VAL A 144 37.34 -23.61 6.36
CA VAL A 144 37.93 -23.66 5.02
C VAL A 144 38.72 -22.37 4.80
N ALA A 145 40.02 -22.57 4.62
CA ALA A 145 41.01 -21.56 4.32
C ALA A 145 40.72 -20.88 2.97
N GLN A 146 40.72 -19.55 2.95
CA GLN A 146 40.93 -18.78 1.73
C GLN A 146 42.11 -17.83 1.92
N LYS A 147 43.27 -18.36 1.49
CA LYS A 147 44.33 -17.72 0.71
C LYS A 147 44.47 -16.18 0.83
N THR A 148 45.40 -15.83 1.70
CA THR A 148 46.41 -14.76 1.60
C THR A 148 46.40 -13.91 0.31
N ILE A 149 46.08 -12.62 0.47
CA ILE A 149 46.65 -11.54 -0.33
C ILE A 149 47.28 -10.56 0.68
N LEU A 150 48.59 -10.33 0.52
CA LEU A 150 49.47 -9.49 1.35
C LEU A 150 49.21 -7.97 1.13
N PRO A 151 49.78 -7.10 1.98
CA PRO A 151 49.09 -5.93 2.55
C PRO A 151 49.50 -4.59 1.91
N VAL A 152 48.62 -3.60 2.05
CA VAL A 152 48.98 -2.18 1.99
C VAL A 152 49.09 -1.66 3.43
N PRO A 153 50.23 -1.04 3.83
CA PRO A 153 50.42 -0.52 5.18
C PRO A 153 49.88 0.92 5.31
N GLY A 154 49.28 1.21 6.45
CA GLY A 154 49.22 2.57 6.99
C GLY A 154 47.82 3.13 7.22
N ALA A 155 47.26 2.89 8.41
CA ALA A 155 46.71 3.94 9.26
C ALA A 155 46.24 3.33 10.59
N SER A 156 46.79 3.91 11.65
CA SER A 156 46.75 3.49 13.04
C SER A 156 45.43 3.86 13.73
N ARG A 157 45.13 3.12 14.81
CA ARG A 157 44.32 3.46 16.01
C ARG A 157 42.78 3.25 15.97
N PRO A 158 42.15 3.06 17.15
CA PRO A 158 42.52 2.11 18.20
C PRO A 158 41.31 1.28 18.68
N ALA A 159 41.62 0.21 19.40
CA ALA A 159 40.68 -0.70 20.04
C ALA A 159 39.73 0.00 21.02
N THR A 160 38.45 -0.34 20.95
CA THR A 160 37.48 -0.15 22.04
C THR A 160 37.05 -1.52 22.54
N THR A 161 37.54 -1.84 23.73
CA THR A 161 37.20 -2.99 24.56
C THR A 161 35.70 -3.06 24.91
N PRO A 162 35.14 -4.26 25.13
CA PRO A 162 33.81 -4.45 25.69
C PRO A 162 33.84 -4.24 27.21
N ILE A 163 33.07 -3.27 27.71
CA ILE A 163 32.94 -3.03 29.16
C ILE A 163 31.72 -3.81 29.65
N SER A 164 31.99 -4.96 30.27
CA SER A 164 31.08 -5.64 31.19
C SER A 164 31.09 -4.94 32.55
N GLY A 165 29.89 -4.78 33.12
CA GLY A 165 29.66 -4.70 34.57
C GLY A 165 30.04 -3.40 35.25
N THR A 166 29.03 -2.70 35.79
CA THR A 166 28.97 -2.27 37.20
C THR A 166 27.56 -1.74 37.47
N GLN A 167 26.78 -2.53 38.21
CA GLN A 167 25.67 -2.01 39.00
C GLN A 167 26.27 -1.15 40.10
N ALA A 168 26.13 0.16 39.99
CA ALA A 168 26.32 1.08 41.10
C ALA A 168 24.93 1.61 41.49
N ALA A 169 24.40 1.02 42.56
CA ALA A 169 23.36 1.65 43.35
C ALA A 169 23.94 2.91 43.97
N LEU A 170 23.53 4.08 43.48
CA LEU A 170 23.81 5.36 44.11
C LEU A 170 22.58 6.27 43.94
N SER A 171 21.87 6.37 45.07
CA SER A 171 21.36 7.59 45.66
C SER A 171 20.41 8.47 44.84
N SER A 172 19.15 8.44 45.29
CA SER A 172 18.15 9.47 45.03
C SER A 172 18.61 10.84 45.51
N ALA A 173 19.32 11.59 44.67
CA ALA A 173 19.42 13.03 44.80
C ALA A 173 18.38 13.67 43.87
N LYS A 174 17.25 14.06 44.45
CA LYS A 174 16.19 14.84 43.79
C LYS A 174 16.71 16.26 43.53
N ILE A 175 17.56 16.40 42.52
CA ILE A 175 17.92 17.71 41.99
C ILE A 175 16.76 18.12 41.08
N ALA A 176 15.94 19.04 41.57
CA ALA A 176 14.98 19.75 40.76
C ALA A 176 15.75 20.64 39.78
N VAL A 177 16.18 20.06 38.67
CA VAL A 177 16.64 20.82 37.50
C VAL A 177 15.41 21.52 36.98
N ALA A 178 15.32 22.82 37.24
CA ALA A 178 14.37 23.71 36.62
C ALA A 178 14.62 23.66 35.11
N VAL A 179 13.83 22.84 34.41
CA VAL A 179 13.82 22.79 32.95
C VAL A 179 13.38 24.18 32.49
N PRO A 180 14.25 24.96 31.82
CA PRO A 180 13.85 26.25 31.29
C PRO A 180 12.68 26.02 30.33
N GLN A 181 11.55 26.67 30.62
CA GLN A 181 10.38 26.62 29.75
C GLN A 181 10.79 27.06 28.34
N PRO A 182 10.52 26.25 27.31
CA PRO A 182 10.83 26.63 25.95
C PRO A 182 10.10 27.94 25.61
N PRO A 183 10.78 28.90 24.97
CA PRO A 183 10.20 30.19 24.64
C PRO A 183 8.92 30.01 23.83
N LYS A 184 7.89 30.76 24.23
CA LYS A 184 6.56 30.75 23.61
C LYS A 184 6.73 30.91 22.09
N PRO A 185 6.23 29.96 21.27
CA PRO A 185 6.43 29.99 19.83
C PRO A 185 5.93 31.31 19.24
N ALA A 186 6.80 32.01 18.52
CA ALA A 186 6.44 33.23 17.81
C ALA A 186 5.25 32.96 16.87
N PRO A 187 4.30 33.91 16.73
CA PRO A 187 3.18 33.78 15.80
C PRO A 187 3.71 33.50 14.40
N ARG A 188 3.39 32.33 13.84
CA ARG A 188 3.79 32.01 12.47
C ARG A 188 3.11 33.02 11.53
N PRO A 189 3.86 33.63 10.60
CA PRO A 189 3.27 34.51 9.60
C PRO A 189 2.22 33.73 8.81
N ALA A 190 1.10 34.40 8.51
CA ALA A 190 0.00 33.83 7.74
C ALA A 190 0.52 33.37 6.36
N ILE A 191 0.72 32.07 6.22
CA ILE A 191 1.12 31.46 4.96
C ILE A 191 -0.05 31.64 4.00
N LYS A 192 0.10 32.52 3.00
CA LYS A 192 -0.83 32.63 1.87
C LYS A 192 -0.92 31.26 1.22
N PHE A 193 -2.10 30.65 1.30
CA PHE A 193 -2.38 29.36 0.69
C PHE A 193 -2.30 29.51 -0.83
N VAL A 194 -1.18 29.12 -1.42
CA VAL A 194 -1.07 28.95 -2.87
C VAL A 194 -1.72 27.60 -3.19
N PRO A 195 -2.81 27.55 -3.97
CA PRO A 195 -3.42 26.29 -4.36
C PRO A 195 -2.38 25.47 -5.13
N PRO A 196 -2.24 24.17 -4.84
CA PRO A 196 -1.30 23.33 -5.55
C PRO A 196 -1.64 23.30 -7.05
N PRO A 197 -0.63 23.28 -7.94
CA PRO A 197 -0.86 23.18 -9.37
C PRO A 197 -1.65 21.91 -9.69
N PRO A 198 -2.53 21.94 -10.71
CA PRO A 198 -3.27 20.76 -11.13
C PRO A 198 -2.29 19.64 -11.50
N PRO A 199 -2.55 18.38 -11.10
CA PRO A 199 -1.69 17.27 -11.44
C PRO A 199 -1.61 17.13 -12.97
N PRO A 200 -0.43 16.79 -13.52
CA PRO A 200 -0.30 16.54 -14.95
C PRO A 200 -1.27 15.43 -15.39
N PRO A 201 -1.85 15.52 -16.59
CA PRO A 201 -2.78 14.52 -17.09
C PRO A 201 -2.11 13.15 -17.06
N GLU A 202 -2.71 12.21 -16.31
CA GLU A 202 -2.17 10.87 -16.23
C GLU A 202 -2.20 10.22 -17.62
N PRO A 203 -1.12 9.54 -18.03
CA PRO A 203 -1.08 8.92 -19.33
C PRO A 203 -2.16 7.84 -19.50
N PHE A 204 -2.93 7.93 -20.58
CA PHE A 204 -4.09 7.07 -20.90
C PHE A 204 -3.78 5.57 -21.02
N TYR A 205 -2.51 5.16 -21.10
CA TYR A 205 -2.11 3.77 -21.29
C TYR A 205 -2.16 2.91 -20.00
N LYS A 206 -2.52 3.47 -18.84
CA LYS A 206 -2.63 2.72 -17.59
C LYS A 206 -3.98 2.07 -17.34
N ASP A 207 -5.00 2.31 -18.18
CA ASP A 207 -6.29 1.64 -18.01
C ASP A 207 -6.17 0.19 -18.52
N PRO A 208 -6.22 -0.83 -17.62
CA PRO A 208 -6.06 -2.23 -17.99
C PRO A 208 -7.13 -2.69 -18.99
N LEU A 209 -8.27 -1.99 -19.02
CA LEU A 209 -9.38 -2.25 -19.93
C LEU A 209 -9.04 -1.89 -21.38
N VAL A 210 -8.25 -0.83 -21.62
CA VAL A 210 -7.79 -0.44 -22.96
C VAL A 210 -6.75 -1.45 -23.47
N LEU A 211 -5.86 -1.91 -22.59
CA LEU A 211 -4.89 -2.96 -22.92
C LEU A 211 -5.56 -4.31 -23.19
N GLN A 212 -6.62 -4.63 -22.44
CA GLN A 212 -7.38 -5.87 -22.61
C GLN A 212 -8.26 -5.85 -23.86
N LEU A 213 -8.88 -4.71 -24.22
CA LEU A 213 -9.63 -4.57 -25.47
C LEU A 213 -8.71 -4.49 -26.70
N GLY A 214 -7.59 -3.76 -26.61
CA GLY A 214 -6.64 -3.64 -27.71
C GLY A 214 -5.88 -4.94 -27.98
N GLY A 215 -5.37 -5.59 -26.93
CA GLY A 215 -4.64 -6.85 -27.04
C GLY A 215 -5.55 -8.04 -27.33
N GLY A 216 -6.73 -8.11 -26.69
CA GLY A 216 -7.71 -9.16 -26.93
C GLY A 216 -8.33 -9.10 -28.33
N GLY A 217 -8.61 -7.89 -28.83
CA GLY A 217 -9.13 -7.69 -30.18
C GLY A 217 -8.18 -8.19 -31.26
N LEU A 218 -6.88 -7.89 -31.15
CA LEU A 218 -5.87 -8.36 -32.10
C LEU A 218 -5.78 -9.89 -32.13
N LEU A 219 -5.88 -10.53 -30.96
CA LEU A 219 -5.83 -11.98 -30.82
C LEU A 219 -7.05 -12.65 -31.47
N ILE A 220 -8.24 -12.09 -31.31
CA ILE A 220 -9.49 -12.56 -31.95
C ILE A 220 -9.40 -12.43 -33.47
N VAL A 221 -8.90 -11.30 -33.98
CA VAL A 221 -8.71 -11.07 -35.43
C VAL A 221 -7.72 -12.09 -36.00
N LEU A 222 -6.60 -12.34 -35.32
CA LEU A 222 -5.62 -13.34 -35.75
C LEU A 222 -6.22 -14.75 -35.81
N LEU A 223 -7.06 -15.11 -34.83
CA LEU A 223 -7.74 -16.40 -34.76
C LEU A 223 -8.77 -16.58 -35.88
N LEU A 224 -9.53 -15.52 -36.19
CA LEU A 224 -10.44 -15.48 -37.34
C LEU A 224 -9.70 -15.65 -38.67
N VAL A 225 -8.58 -14.94 -38.88
CA VAL A 225 -7.75 -15.08 -40.08
C VAL A 225 -7.24 -16.51 -40.24
N LEU A 226 -6.76 -17.14 -39.16
CA LEU A 226 -6.33 -18.54 -39.18
C LEU A 226 -7.47 -19.51 -39.50
N LEU A 227 -8.69 -19.25 -39.03
CA LEU A 227 -9.88 -20.06 -39.38
C LEU A 227 -10.26 -19.93 -40.85
N VAL A 228 -10.23 -18.72 -41.41
CA VAL A 228 -10.51 -18.48 -42.84
C VAL A 228 -9.47 -19.17 -43.72
N MET A 229 -8.18 -19.07 -43.36
CA MET A 229 -7.11 -19.75 -44.10
C MET A 229 -7.22 -21.28 -44.03
N ARG A 230 -7.74 -21.84 -42.93
CA ARG A 230 -8.04 -23.27 -42.81
C ARG A 230 -9.18 -23.71 -43.73
N LYS A 231 -10.24 -22.91 -43.83
CA LYS A 231 -11.42 -23.23 -44.65
C LYS A 231 -11.13 -23.23 -46.16
N LYS A 232 -10.06 -22.55 -46.59
CA LYS A 232 -9.66 -22.46 -48.00
C LYS A 232 -8.72 -23.58 -48.46
N LYS A 233 -8.18 -24.38 -47.54
CA LYS A 233 -7.25 -25.49 -47.82
C LYS A 233 -7.86 -26.89 -47.62
N ALA A 234 -9.08 -26.95 -47.11
CA ALA A 234 -9.89 -28.17 -47.04
C ALA A 234 -10.90 -28.13 -48.20
#